data_AF-A0A0V1P6Y5-F1
#
_entry.id   AF-A0A0V1P6Y5-F1
#
_cell.length_a   1.000
_cell.length_b   1.000
_cell.length_c   1.000
_cell.angle_alpha   90.00
_cell.angle_beta   90.00
_cell.angle_gamma   90.00
#
_symmetry.space_group_name_H-M   'P 1'
#
loop_
_entity.id
_entity.type
_entity.pdbx_description
1 polymer ?
#
loop_
_entity_poly.entity_id
_entity_poly.type
_entity_poly.pdbx_seq_one_letter_code
_entity_poly.pdbx_strand_id
1 'polypeptide(L)'
;MQKRGLKSDFAITLKYFKCDMALNLISHLSWISIIFIAVDALHDEKLNGFFYAAGHTNNWAVFVCTSRFWFNYRHIANVLSMYHSVKKLGIPDSQIIMMLADDMPCNPRNPKPGALYNSAFHPINLYGEDVEVDYRGYEVTVENFIRILIGRVPTATSRSKRLLSDYQSNVLIYMTGHGGDGFLKFQDAEEVTNIDLADAIEQIYHELMLIVDTCQAASMYQKIYSPNVIALGSSMIGEDSLSHHLDSTLGVYMIDRYTYYALGFLQSVWPNSNRTLAEFLACCPKSKCLSTVGVRTDLFNKDPSKVLITDFFEQFENFNEMTEDEKSSKQHSTTVEEPMDLVRLSLDERIFVKLRSNRELRGRLHAYDQHLNMVLGDVEEIETIVEIDDETYEEVYTKNTRTFPMLFIRGDGVILVSPPTETDTKIYPE
;
A
#
# COMPACT_ATOMS: atom_id res chain seq x y z
N MET A 1 96.73 -31.30 -29.48
CA MET A 1 96.29 -30.12 -28.72
C MET A 1 94.85 -29.77 -29.12
N GLN A 2 93.99 -29.65 -28.11
CA GLN A 2 92.70 -28.93 -28.04
C GLN A 2 91.60 -29.09 -29.10
N LYS A 3 90.58 -29.86 -28.68
CA LYS A 3 89.15 -29.67 -29.01
C LYS A 3 88.64 -28.35 -28.40
N ARG A 4 88.19 -27.39 -29.21
CA ARG A 4 87.25 -26.32 -28.81
C ARG A 4 86.44 -25.87 -30.03
N GLY A 5 85.14 -26.16 -30.05
CA GLY A 5 84.26 -25.69 -31.12
C GLY A 5 82.79 -26.15 -31.07
N LEU A 6 82.26 -26.56 -29.91
CA LEU A 6 80.88 -27.06 -29.81
C LEU A 6 80.09 -26.52 -28.59
N LYS A 7 80.49 -25.35 -28.05
CA LYS A 7 79.85 -24.78 -26.85
C LYS A 7 79.14 -23.43 -27.04
N SER A 8 79.23 -22.75 -28.19
CA SER A 8 78.56 -21.44 -28.36
C SER A 8 77.12 -21.54 -28.86
N ASP A 9 76.80 -22.48 -29.75
CA ASP A 9 75.51 -22.43 -30.46
C ASP A 9 74.36 -23.02 -29.61
N PHE A 10 74.65 -23.96 -28.72
CA PHE A 10 73.64 -24.54 -27.82
C PHE A 10 73.17 -23.55 -26.74
N ALA A 11 74.01 -22.57 -26.37
CA ALA A 11 73.69 -21.60 -25.33
C ALA A 11 72.74 -20.49 -25.81
N ILE A 12 72.75 -20.17 -27.11
CA ILE A 12 71.89 -19.14 -27.69
C ILE A 12 70.49 -19.70 -27.94
N THR A 13 70.38 -20.93 -28.46
CA THR A 13 69.08 -21.60 -28.69
C THR A 13 68.32 -21.85 -27.38
N LEU A 14 69.01 -22.21 -26.28
CA LEU A 14 68.37 -22.43 -24.98
C LEU A 14 67.87 -21.13 -24.32
N LYS A 15 68.48 -19.98 -24.64
CA LYS A 15 68.10 -18.67 -24.09
C LYS A 15 66.81 -18.14 -24.74
N TYR A 16 66.65 -18.35 -26.05
CA TYR A 16 65.41 -18.02 -26.77
C TYR A 16 64.26 -18.96 -26.37
N PHE A 17 64.51 -20.27 -26.22
CA PHE A 17 63.47 -21.22 -25.81
C PHE A 17 62.94 -20.95 -24.38
N LYS A 18 63.80 -20.49 -23.46
CA LYS A 18 63.39 -20.08 -22.11
C LYS A 18 62.61 -18.76 -22.07
N CYS A 19 62.86 -17.85 -23.01
CA CYS A 19 62.17 -16.56 -23.05
C CYS A 19 60.76 -16.69 -23.64
N ASP A 20 60.59 -17.54 -24.66
CA ASP A 20 59.30 -17.81 -25.31
C ASP A 20 58.34 -18.62 -24.41
N MET A 21 58.89 -19.57 -23.64
CA MET A 21 58.11 -20.33 -22.65
C MET A 21 57.70 -19.45 -21.46
N ALA A 22 58.53 -18.50 -21.04
CA ALA A 22 58.20 -17.55 -19.98
C ALA A 22 57.15 -16.50 -20.41
N LEU A 23 57.22 -16.01 -21.65
CA LEU A 23 56.23 -15.09 -22.22
C LEU A 23 54.85 -15.75 -22.37
N ASN A 24 54.80 -17.02 -22.79
CA ASN A 24 53.55 -17.79 -22.83
C ASN A 24 53.01 -18.11 -21.43
N LEU A 25 53.88 -18.37 -20.44
CA LEU A 25 53.42 -18.59 -19.06
C LEU A 25 52.84 -17.30 -18.45
N ILE A 26 53.45 -16.15 -18.72
CA ILE A 26 52.97 -14.83 -18.25
C ILE A 26 51.67 -14.44 -18.94
N SER A 27 51.51 -14.72 -20.24
CA SER A 27 50.25 -14.47 -20.94
C SER A 27 49.15 -15.37 -20.37
N HIS A 28 49.38 -16.67 -20.21
CA HIS A 28 48.39 -17.59 -19.62
C HIS A 28 48.02 -17.22 -18.17
N LEU A 29 48.98 -16.78 -17.35
CA LEU A 29 48.69 -16.30 -16.00
C LEU A 29 47.88 -14.99 -16.01
N SER A 30 48.16 -14.07 -16.93
CA SER A 30 47.36 -12.84 -17.10
C SER A 30 45.93 -13.14 -17.56
N TRP A 31 45.73 -14.12 -18.46
CA TRP A 31 44.40 -14.55 -18.87
C TRP A 31 43.64 -15.24 -17.74
N ILE A 32 44.32 -16.05 -16.92
CA ILE A 32 43.72 -16.65 -15.73
C ILE A 32 43.32 -15.57 -14.71
N SER A 33 44.15 -14.56 -14.46
CA SER A 33 43.78 -13.45 -13.57
C SER A 33 42.60 -12.63 -14.11
N ILE A 34 42.53 -12.38 -15.42
CA ILE A 34 41.38 -11.68 -16.04
C ILE A 34 40.12 -12.54 -15.95
N ILE A 35 40.23 -13.85 -16.14
CA ILE A 35 39.10 -14.77 -15.97
C ILE A 35 38.66 -14.82 -14.51
N PHE A 36 39.57 -14.85 -13.53
CA PHE A 36 39.22 -14.77 -12.11
C PHE A 36 38.53 -13.44 -11.77
N ILE A 37 39.03 -12.31 -12.25
CA ILE A 37 38.39 -11.00 -12.04
C ILE A 37 37.01 -10.93 -12.71
N ALA A 38 36.86 -11.49 -13.92
CA ALA A 38 35.59 -11.53 -14.63
C ALA A 38 34.59 -12.51 -13.99
N VAL A 39 35.07 -13.65 -13.48
CA VAL A 39 34.26 -14.62 -12.74
C VAL A 39 33.85 -14.06 -11.39
N ASP A 40 34.74 -13.38 -10.66
CA ASP A 40 34.41 -12.67 -9.41
C ASP A 40 33.42 -11.53 -9.67
N ALA A 41 33.60 -10.74 -10.74
CA ALA A 41 32.64 -9.68 -11.11
C ALA A 41 31.27 -10.25 -11.55
N LEU A 42 31.24 -11.37 -12.27
CA LEU A 42 30.01 -12.08 -12.65
C LEU A 42 29.35 -12.80 -11.47
N HIS A 43 30.15 -13.27 -10.50
CA HIS A 43 29.65 -13.84 -9.24
C HIS A 43 29.07 -12.74 -8.37
N ASP A 44 29.72 -11.58 -8.30
CA ASP A 44 29.26 -10.41 -7.55
C ASP A 44 27.98 -9.82 -8.16
N GLU A 45 27.85 -9.72 -9.49
CA GLU A 45 26.56 -9.34 -10.12
C GLU A 45 25.45 -10.36 -9.91
N LYS A 46 25.74 -11.67 -9.97
CA LYS A 46 24.72 -12.70 -9.73
C LYS A 46 24.35 -12.86 -8.26
N LEU A 47 25.29 -12.73 -7.33
CA LEU A 47 25.05 -12.75 -5.89
C LEU A 47 24.34 -11.48 -5.46
N ASN A 48 24.76 -10.30 -5.94
CA ASN A 48 24.01 -9.07 -5.70
C ASN A 48 22.61 -9.19 -6.32
N GLY A 49 22.45 -9.67 -7.55
CA GLY A 49 21.12 -9.96 -8.12
C GLY A 49 20.28 -10.94 -7.30
N PHE A 50 20.91 -11.87 -6.56
CA PHE A 50 20.24 -12.82 -5.66
C PHE A 50 19.90 -12.23 -4.28
N PHE A 51 20.73 -11.32 -3.75
CA PHE A 51 20.50 -10.60 -2.50
C PHE A 51 19.59 -9.37 -2.65
N TYR A 52 19.29 -8.96 -3.89
CA TYR A 52 18.29 -7.93 -4.20
C TYR A 52 16.85 -8.47 -4.26
N ALA A 53 16.63 -9.76 -3.98
CA ALA A 53 15.30 -10.25 -3.64
C ALA A 53 14.89 -9.63 -2.28
N ALA A 54 13.72 -9.00 -2.21
CA ALA A 54 13.18 -8.34 -1.01
C ALA A 54 13.41 -9.20 0.25
N GLY A 55 14.43 -8.85 1.03
CA GLY A 55 14.87 -9.59 2.22
C GLY A 55 13.98 -9.41 3.45
N HIS A 56 12.86 -8.71 3.29
CA HIS A 56 11.87 -8.43 4.33
C HIS A 56 10.63 -9.31 4.11
N THR A 57 9.94 -9.66 5.18
CA THR A 57 8.80 -10.61 5.13
C THR A 57 7.45 -9.91 5.21
N ASN A 58 7.42 -8.68 5.71
CA ASN A 58 6.19 -7.94 5.95
C ASN A 58 6.43 -6.43 6.06
N ASN A 59 5.38 -5.65 5.83
CA ASN A 59 5.43 -4.20 5.92
C ASN A 59 4.49 -3.68 7.01
N TRP A 60 4.98 -2.72 7.79
CA TRP A 60 4.22 -1.99 8.79
C TRP A 60 4.14 -0.52 8.43
N ALA A 61 3.00 0.12 8.74
CA ALA A 61 2.83 1.55 8.54
C ALA A 61 2.41 2.24 9.84
N VAL A 62 2.99 3.41 10.11
CA VAL A 62 2.62 4.28 11.22
C VAL A 62 2.28 5.65 10.65
N PHE A 63 1.01 6.04 10.75
CA PHE A 63 0.51 7.32 10.25
C PHE A 63 0.10 8.24 11.39
N VAL A 64 0.68 9.44 11.43
CA VAL A 64 0.50 10.37 12.55
C VAL A 64 0.08 11.75 12.05
N CYS A 65 -1.16 12.14 12.37
CA CYS A 65 -1.61 13.54 12.28
C CYS A 65 -1.53 14.18 13.66
N THR A 66 -0.60 15.12 13.81
CA THR A 66 -0.31 15.73 15.12
C THR A 66 -1.15 16.97 15.41
N SER A 67 -1.86 17.49 14.42
CA SER A 67 -2.57 18.78 14.53
C SER A 67 -4.05 18.64 14.84
N ARG A 68 -4.59 19.65 15.51
CA ARG A 68 -6.01 19.76 15.87
C ARG A 68 -6.64 21.02 15.28
N PHE A 69 -7.96 21.14 15.44
CA PHE A 69 -8.81 22.25 15.02
C PHE A 69 -9.09 22.30 13.51
N TRP A 70 -10.25 22.88 13.18
CA TRP A 70 -10.82 22.88 11.83
C TRP A 70 -9.88 23.42 10.74
N PHE A 71 -9.07 24.44 11.05
CA PHE A 71 -8.12 25.01 10.10
C PHE A 71 -7.00 24.03 9.67
N ASN A 72 -6.83 22.93 10.40
CA ASN A 72 -5.87 21.87 10.12
C ASN A 72 -6.51 20.64 9.47
N TYR A 73 -7.71 20.78 8.91
CA TYR A 73 -8.43 19.75 8.16
C TYR A 73 -7.52 18.90 7.23
N ARG A 74 -6.64 19.57 6.48
CA ARG A 74 -5.68 18.95 5.56
C ARG A 74 -4.77 17.90 6.18
N HIS A 75 -4.33 18.05 7.43
CA HIS A 75 -3.40 17.09 8.04
C HIS A 75 -4.05 15.72 8.26
N ILE A 76 -5.35 15.70 8.58
CA ILE A 76 -6.12 14.44 8.69
C ILE A 76 -6.39 13.87 7.30
N ALA A 77 -6.72 14.73 6.32
CA ALA A 77 -6.88 14.31 4.93
C ALA A 77 -5.61 13.69 4.34
N ASN A 78 -4.44 14.25 4.68
CA ASN A 78 -3.15 13.73 4.27
C ASN A 78 -2.92 12.30 4.79
N VAL A 79 -3.09 12.09 6.11
CA VAL A 79 -2.95 10.77 6.74
C VAL A 79 -3.89 9.75 6.12
N LEU A 80 -5.18 10.08 6.01
CA LEU A 80 -6.16 9.16 5.45
C LEU A 80 -5.86 8.84 3.98
N SER A 81 -5.32 9.80 3.23
CA SER A 81 -4.92 9.54 1.84
C SER A 81 -3.72 8.58 1.74
N MET A 82 -2.74 8.70 2.64
CA MET A 82 -1.61 7.75 2.71
C MET A 82 -2.07 6.36 3.18
N TYR A 83 -2.98 6.31 4.15
CA TYR A 83 -3.64 5.09 4.60
C TYR A 83 -4.30 4.34 3.44
N HIS A 84 -5.14 5.02 2.65
CA HIS A 84 -5.78 4.39 1.49
C HIS A 84 -4.76 3.93 0.44
N SER A 85 -3.61 4.59 0.33
CA SER A 85 -2.55 4.20 -0.60
C SER A 85 -1.89 2.87 -0.20
N VAL A 86 -1.62 2.64 1.09
CA VAL A 86 -1.07 1.35 1.56
C VAL A 86 -2.12 0.25 1.61
N LYS A 87 -3.38 0.58 1.95
CA LYS A 87 -4.51 -0.37 1.92
C LYS A 87 -4.76 -0.90 0.52
N LYS A 88 -4.71 -0.02 -0.49
CA LYS A 88 -4.81 -0.39 -1.91
C LYS A 88 -3.74 -1.42 -2.32
N LEU A 89 -2.56 -1.38 -1.69
CA LEU A 89 -1.43 -2.24 -1.96
C LEU A 89 -1.33 -3.44 -0.98
N GLY A 90 -2.39 -3.69 -0.21
CA GLY A 90 -2.57 -4.94 0.53
C GLY A 90 -2.07 -4.94 1.97
N ILE A 91 -1.54 -3.82 2.50
CA ILE A 91 -1.17 -3.76 3.93
C ILE A 91 -2.46 -3.81 4.78
N PRO A 92 -2.65 -4.83 5.64
CA PRO A 92 -3.87 -4.97 6.46
C PRO A 92 -3.87 -4.01 7.64
N ASP A 93 -5.05 -3.69 8.19
CA ASP A 93 -5.17 -2.78 9.35
C ASP A 93 -4.41 -3.28 10.58
N SER A 94 -4.27 -4.60 10.72
CA SER A 94 -3.47 -5.22 11.78
C SER A 94 -1.98 -4.88 11.74
N GLN A 95 -1.50 -4.27 10.65
CA GLN A 95 -0.13 -3.79 10.43
C GLN A 95 -0.04 -2.28 10.21
N ILE A 96 -1.15 -1.57 10.41
CA ILE A 96 -1.22 -0.11 10.30
C ILE A 96 -1.56 0.45 11.67
N ILE A 97 -0.79 1.44 12.13
CA ILE A 97 -1.10 2.21 13.33
C ILE A 97 -1.44 3.62 12.91
N MET A 98 -2.69 4.04 13.17
CA MET A 98 -3.17 5.37 12.83
C MET A 98 -3.42 6.23 14.07
N MET A 99 -2.78 7.40 14.10
CA MET A 99 -2.95 8.40 15.16
C MET A 99 -3.55 9.69 14.58
N LEU A 100 -4.79 10.02 14.96
CA LEU A 100 -5.47 11.25 14.54
C LEU A 100 -5.78 12.14 15.75
N ALA A 101 -5.08 13.26 15.84
CA ALA A 101 -5.22 14.18 16.98
C ALA A 101 -6.60 14.86 17.06
N ASP A 102 -7.40 14.84 15.99
CA ASP A 102 -8.75 15.41 15.96
C ASP A 102 -9.66 14.67 14.98
N ASP A 103 -10.97 14.94 15.05
CA ASP A 103 -12.00 14.30 14.23
C ASP A 103 -12.77 15.34 13.41
N MET A 104 -12.35 15.53 12.16
CA MET A 104 -12.97 16.47 11.22
C MET A 104 -14.34 15.99 10.69
N PRO A 105 -14.56 14.69 10.40
CA PRO A 105 -15.89 14.15 10.11
C PRO A 105 -16.96 14.53 11.14
N CYS A 106 -16.61 14.53 12.43
CA CYS A 106 -17.52 14.88 13.52
C CYS A 106 -17.49 16.37 13.93
N ASN A 107 -16.72 17.21 13.25
CA ASN A 107 -16.59 18.62 13.61
C ASN A 107 -17.89 19.41 13.31
N PRO A 108 -18.41 20.25 14.21
CA PRO A 108 -19.62 21.06 13.95
C PRO A 108 -19.52 22.02 12.77
N ARG A 109 -18.30 22.35 12.33
CA ARG A 109 -18.07 23.19 11.13
C ARG A 109 -18.15 22.41 9.83
N ASN A 110 -18.17 21.07 9.88
CA ASN A 110 -18.22 20.24 8.70
C ASN A 110 -19.65 20.21 8.13
N PRO A 111 -19.89 20.78 6.93
CA PRO A 111 -21.21 20.76 6.30
C PRO A 111 -21.60 19.35 5.80
N LYS A 112 -20.67 18.39 5.81
CA LYS A 112 -20.90 16.99 5.41
C LYS A 112 -20.52 16.06 6.58
N PRO A 113 -21.41 15.88 7.58
CA PRO A 113 -21.14 15.05 8.75
C PRO A 113 -20.73 13.62 8.36
N GLY A 114 -19.75 13.06 9.06
CA GLY A 114 -19.27 11.70 8.81
C GLY A 114 -18.42 11.54 7.54
N ALA A 115 -18.07 12.64 6.86
CA ALA A 115 -17.26 12.58 5.65
C ALA A 115 -16.06 13.53 5.69
N LEU A 116 -14.98 13.11 5.04
CA LEU A 116 -13.77 13.90 4.83
C LEU A 116 -13.27 13.74 3.39
N TYR A 117 -12.81 14.81 2.77
CA TYR A 117 -12.39 14.83 1.36
C TYR A 117 -11.02 15.49 1.23
N ASN A 118 -10.18 15.06 0.29
CA ASN A 118 -8.89 15.72 -0.01
C ASN A 118 -8.93 16.64 -1.24
N SER A 119 -10.07 16.72 -1.92
CA SER A 119 -10.26 17.55 -3.11
C SER A 119 -11.70 18.04 -3.22
N ALA A 120 -11.89 19.30 -3.61
CA ALA A 120 -13.19 19.88 -3.91
C ALA A 120 -13.74 19.41 -5.27
N PHE A 121 -12.86 19.14 -6.25
CA PHE A 121 -13.23 18.83 -7.63
C PHE A 121 -13.56 17.34 -7.85
N HIS A 122 -12.83 16.45 -7.21
CA HIS A 122 -13.06 14.99 -7.21
C HIS A 122 -13.19 14.48 -5.77
N PRO A 123 -14.34 14.69 -5.12
CA PRO A 123 -14.52 14.35 -3.71
C PRO A 123 -14.60 12.83 -3.54
N ILE A 124 -13.55 12.23 -2.97
CA ILE A 124 -13.55 10.87 -2.43
C ILE A 124 -13.68 10.97 -0.92
N ASN A 125 -14.65 10.26 -0.33
CA ASN A 125 -14.77 10.23 1.12
C ASN A 125 -13.65 9.35 1.70
N LEU A 126 -12.70 9.97 2.39
CA LEU A 126 -11.54 9.31 2.97
C LEU A 126 -11.83 8.65 4.33
N TYR A 127 -12.95 8.97 4.97
CA TYR A 127 -13.31 8.45 6.31
C TYR A 127 -14.36 7.33 6.25
N GLY A 128 -14.47 6.60 5.13
CA GLY A 128 -15.47 5.52 4.98
C GLY A 128 -15.45 4.47 6.10
N GLU A 129 -16.39 3.52 6.05
CA GLU A 129 -16.60 2.51 7.12
C GLU A 129 -15.36 1.67 7.45
N ASP A 130 -14.43 1.55 6.51
CA ASP A 130 -13.24 0.70 6.63
C ASP A 130 -12.07 1.34 7.39
N VAL A 131 -12.17 2.60 7.84
CA VAL A 131 -11.06 3.30 8.49
C VAL A 131 -10.94 2.93 9.97
N GLU A 132 -9.87 2.23 10.32
CA GLU A 132 -9.48 1.99 11.72
C GLU A 132 -8.56 3.10 12.25
N VAL A 133 -8.94 3.72 13.36
CA VAL A 133 -8.13 4.75 14.03
C VAL A 133 -7.75 4.24 15.43
N ASP A 134 -6.47 3.99 15.64
CA ASP A 134 -5.93 3.38 16.86
C ASP A 134 -5.81 4.38 18.01
N TYR A 135 -5.29 5.57 17.74
CA TYR A 135 -5.13 6.63 18.73
C TYR A 135 -5.95 7.84 18.30
N ARG A 136 -6.97 8.18 19.10
CA ARG A 136 -7.91 9.26 18.79
C ARG A 136 -7.76 10.42 19.77
N GLY A 137 -7.78 11.64 19.25
CA GLY A 137 -7.89 12.85 20.06
C GLY A 137 -6.77 12.95 21.10
N TYR A 138 -7.15 12.95 22.38
CA TYR A 138 -6.22 13.08 23.51
C TYR A 138 -5.22 11.93 23.65
N GLU A 139 -5.46 10.78 23.02
CA GLU A 139 -4.49 9.67 23.02
C GLU A 139 -3.28 9.95 22.10
N VAL A 140 -3.35 10.94 21.22
CA VAL A 140 -2.25 11.30 20.29
C VAL A 140 -1.23 12.20 20.98
N THR A 141 -0.44 11.62 21.89
CA THR A 141 0.61 12.32 22.64
C THR A 141 2.00 11.94 22.13
N VAL A 142 2.99 12.77 22.43
CA VAL A 142 4.40 12.45 22.13
C VAL A 142 4.79 11.15 22.84
N GLU A 143 4.38 10.99 24.09
CA GLU A 143 4.65 9.79 24.87
C GLU A 143 4.12 8.51 24.21
N ASN A 144 2.86 8.49 23.78
CA ASN A 144 2.29 7.31 23.14
C ASN A 144 2.98 7.01 21.81
N PHE A 145 3.25 8.03 21.01
CA PHE A 145 3.98 7.87 19.75
C PHE A 145 5.36 7.24 19.96
N ILE A 146 6.17 7.80 20.87
CA ILE A 146 7.50 7.26 21.19
C ILE A 146 7.41 5.83 21.75
N ARG A 147 6.47 5.55 22.66
CA ARG A 147 6.26 4.22 23.23
C ARG A 147 5.94 3.14 22.19
N ILE A 148 5.19 3.49 21.14
CA ILE A 148 4.89 2.59 20.02
C ILE A 148 6.17 2.29 19.25
N LEU A 149 6.94 3.31 18.89
CA LEU A 149 8.20 3.13 18.15
C LEU A 149 9.20 2.29 18.92
N ILE A 150 9.33 2.50 20.23
CA ILE A 150 10.26 1.71 21.07
C ILE A 150 9.66 0.38 21.56
N GLY A 151 8.45 0.01 21.15
CA GLY A 151 7.77 -1.22 21.56
C GLY A 151 7.49 -1.33 23.07
N ARG A 152 7.42 -0.22 23.81
CA ARG A 152 7.19 -0.18 25.27
C ARG A 152 5.82 0.39 25.63
N VAL A 153 4.78 -0.35 25.26
CA VAL A 153 3.40 -0.06 25.65
C VAL A 153 2.98 -0.88 26.89
N PRO A 154 1.99 -0.43 27.68
CA PRO A 154 1.43 -1.22 28.77
C PRO A 154 0.99 -2.64 28.33
N THR A 155 1.13 -3.62 29.21
CA THR A 155 0.79 -5.03 28.90
C THR A 155 -0.68 -5.25 28.57
N ALA A 156 -1.57 -4.35 29.01
CA ALA A 156 -3.00 -4.37 28.73
C ALA A 156 -3.38 -3.67 27.40
N THR A 157 -2.45 -3.00 26.70
CA THR A 157 -2.72 -2.32 25.43
C THR A 157 -3.23 -3.31 24.39
N SER A 158 -4.29 -2.98 23.65
CA SER A 158 -4.83 -3.86 22.59
C SER A 158 -3.77 -4.15 21.52
N ARG A 159 -3.91 -5.26 20.78
CA ARG A 159 -2.97 -5.64 19.72
C ARG A 159 -2.87 -4.59 18.61
N SER A 160 -3.99 -4.00 18.19
CA SER A 160 -4.05 -2.95 17.15
C SER A 160 -3.24 -1.70 17.51
N LYS A 161 -3.11 -1.39 18.80
CA LYS A 161 -2.32 -0.28 19.33
C LYS A 161 -0.83 -0.62 19.57
N ARG A 162 -0.28 -1.66 18.93
CA ARG A 162 1.13 -2.06 19.09
C ARG A 162 1.82 -2.22 17.75
N LEU A 163 3.02 -1.66 17.64
CA LEU A 163 3.92 -1.95 16.54
C LEU A 163 4.60 -3.29 16.83
N LEU A 164 4.14 -4.35 16.16
CA LEU A 164 4.66 -5.71 16.31
C LEU A 164 5.59 -6.09 15.15
N SER A 165 6.35 -5.12 14.67
CA SER A 165 7.42 -5.32 13.68
C SER A 165 8.54 -6.19 14.25
N ASP A 166 9.23 -6.90 13.37
CA ASP A 166 10.41 -7.68 13.69
C ASP A 166 11.63 -7.23 12.85
N TYR A 167 12.75 -7.95 12.99
CA TYR A 167 13.99 -7.66 12.28
C TYR A 167 13.93 -7.89 10.76
N GLN A 168 12.83 -8.45 10.26
CA GLN A 168 12.52 -8.64 8.84
C GLN A 168 11.37 -7.75 8.37
N SER A 169 10.87 -6.83 9.21
CA SER A 169 9.84 -5.88 8.82
C SER A 169 10.47 -4.63 8.21
N ASN A 170 9.92 -4.15 7.09
CA ASN A 170 10.10 -2.74 6.73
C ASN A 170 9.02 -1.91 7.41
N VAL A 171 9.40 -0.71 7.85
CA VAL A 171 8.48 0.20 8.54
C VAL A 171 8.40 1.53 7.80
N LEU A 172 7.19 1.89 7.39
CA LEU A 172 6.85 3.20 6.85
C LEU A 172 6.30 4.09 7.96
N ILE A 173 6.96 5.20 8.27
CA ILE A 173 6.45 6.21 9.19
C ILE A 173 6.13 7.46 8.38
N TYR A 174 4.88 7.90 8.39
CA TYR A 174 4.46 9.17 7.80
C TYR A 174 3.83 10.07 8.87
N MET A 175 4.37 11.28 8.99
CA MET A 175 3.96 12.26 9.97
C MET A 175 3.59 13.58 9.28
N THR A 176 2.49 14.19 9.70
CA THR A 176 2.07 15.50 9.18
C THR A 176 1.51 16.38 10.29
N GLY A 177 1.82 17.67 10.19
CA GLY A 177 1.41 18.65 11.19
C GLY A 177 2.18 19.95 11.07
N HIS A 178 2.16 20.74 12.14
CA HIS A 178 2.94 21.97 12.25
C HIS A 178 4.26 21.72 12.95
N GLY A 179 5.34 22.25 12.40
CA GLY A 179 6.70 22.02 12.87
C GLY A 179 7.59 23.21 12.57
N GLY A 180 8.86 23.06 12.93
CA GLY A 180 9.90 24.05 12.70
C GLY A 180 11.26 23.38 12.79
N ASP A 181 12.31 24.19 12.99
CA ASP A 181 13.68 23.68 13.07
C ASP A 181 13.87 22.75 14.29
N GLY A 182 13.89 21.45 14.03
CA GLY A 182 14.17 20.41 15.01
C GLY A 182 12.98 19.91 15.82
N PHE A 183 11.75 20.33 15.50
CA PHE A 183 10.57 19.87 16.23
C PHE A 183 9.30 19.76 15.38
N LEU A 184 8.35 18.92 15.85
CA LEU A 184 6.99 18.82 15.34
C LEU A 184 6.00 18.92 16.50
N LYS A 185 5.00 19.79 16.39
CA LYS A 185 4.00 20.03 17.45
C LYS A 185 2.95 18.93 17.48
N PHE A 186 2.65 18.44 18.67
CA PHE A 186 1.56 17.53 18.99
C PHE A 186 0.45 18.27 19.74
N GLN A 187 -0.77 18.15 19.22
CA GLN A 187 -1.99 18.74 19.77
C GLN A 187 -1.93 20.25 20.08
N ASP A 188 -1.04 20.98 19.42
CA ASP A 188 -0.79 22.42 19.68
C ASP A 188 -0.31 22.73 21.12
N ALA A 189 0.21 21.72 21.84
CA ALA A 189 0.60 21.85 23.25
C ALA A 189 1.98 21.25 23.54
N GLU A 190 2.30 20.10 22.95
CA GLU A 190 3.57 19.39 23.12
C GLU A 190 4.39 19.44 21.83
N GLU A 191 5.67 19.10 21.92
CA GLU A 191 6.58 19.02 20.79
C GLU A 191 7.39 17.73 20.88
N VAL A 192 7.48 16.99 19.77
CA VAL A 192 8.49 15.94 19.60
C VAL A 192 9.71 16.55 18.94
N THR A 193 10.89 16.33 19.50
CA THR A 193 12.13 16.85 18.91
C THR A 193 12.75 15.85 17.93
N ASN A 194 13.64 16.33 17.07
CA ASN A 194 14.43 15.48 16.18
C ASN A 194 15.38 14.53 16.94
N ILE A 195 15.75 14.86 18.19
CA ILE A 195 16.53 13.99 19.07
C ILE A 195 15.66 12.86 19.61
N ASP A 196 14.47 13.18 20.15
CA ASP A 196 13.54 12.16 20.66
C ASP A 196 13.16 11.16 19.55
N LEU A 197 12.94 11.67 18.33
CA LEU A 197 12.64 10.84 17.18
C LEU A 197 13.84 9.95 16.78
N ALA A 198 15.06 10.50 16.79
CA ALA A 198 16.26 9.73 16.48
C ALA A 198 16.50 8.60 17.50
N ASP A 199 16.33 8.90 18.79
CA ASP A 199 16.47 7.91 19.85
C ASP A 199 15.35 6.84 19.80
N ALA A 200 14.14 7.22 19.41
CA ALA A 200 13.06 6.26 19.20
C ALA A 200 13.29 5.33 17.99
N ILE A 201 13.93 5.83 16.94
CA ILE A 201 14.31 5.08 15.73
C ILE A 201 15.60 4.24 15.94
N GLU A 202 16.21 4.26 17.13
CA GLU A 202 17.35 3.38 17.47
C GLU A 202 16.99 1.87 17.33
N GLN A 203 15.70 1.53 17.30
CA GLN A 203 15.24 0.16 17.10
C GLN A 203 15.73 -0.46 15.77
N ILE A 204 15.97 -1.77 15.83
CA ILE A 204 16.44 -2.55 14.68
C ILE A 204 15.22 -2.99 13.84
N TYR A 205 14.89 -2.17 12.84
CA TYR A 205 14.05 -2.59 11.70
C TYR A 205 14.94 -3.16 10.59
N HIS A 206 14.36 -3.91 9.65
CA HIS A 206 15.10 -4.30 8.44
C HIS A 206 15.44 -3.04 7.65
N GLU A 207 14.42 -2.28 7.26
CA GLU A 207 14.53 -0.96 6.64
C GLU A 207 13.42 -0.04 7.14
N LEU A 208 13.71 1.26 7.26
CA LEU A 208 12.73 2.26 7.67
C LEU A 208 12.67 3.40 6.66
N MET A 209 11.45 3.75 6.25
CA MET A 209 11.17 4.95 5.49
C MET A 209 10.45 5.96 6.38
N LEU A 210 11.08 7.11 6.62
CA LEU A 210 10.48 8.23 7.35
C LEU A 210 10.06 9.32 6.37
N ILE A 211 8.80 9.75 6.42
CA ILE A 211 8.28 10.87 5.64
C ILE A 211 7.67 11.90 6.60
N VAL A 212 8.19 13.13 6.57
CA VAL A 212 7.68 14.24 7.39
C VAL A 212 7.12 15.35 6.50
N ASP A 213 5.81 15.60 6.59
CA ASP A 213 5.12 16.69 5.88
C ASP A 213 4.81 17.85 6.83
N THR A 214 5.71 18.84 6.89
CA THR A 214 5.66 20.00 7.76
C THR A 214 6.65 21.09 7.33
N CYS A 215 6.59 22.28 7.91
CA CYS A 215 7.61 23.32 7.70
C CYS A 215 8.97 22.91 8.28
N GLN A 216 10.05 23.19 7.55
CA GLN A 216 11.41 22.80 7.91
C GLN A 216 11.58 21.29 8.19
N ALA A 217 10.81 20.45 7.48
CA ALA A 217 10.76 19.00 7.69
C ALA A 217 12.14 18.33 7.65
N ALA A 218 13.07 18.85 6.84
CA ALA A 218 14.42 18.31 6.74
C ALA A 218 15.20 18.29 8.07
N SER A 219 14.90 19.19 9.00
CA SER A 219 15.51 19.22 10.34
C SER A 219 15.17 17.99 11.20
N MET A 220 14.03 17.32 10.93
CA MET A 220 13.51 16.23 11.77
C MET A 220 14.36 14.97 11.68
N TYR A 221 14.99 14.70 10.54
CA TYR A 221 15.80 13.51 10.34
C TYR A 221 17.31 13.74 10.48
N GLN A 222 17.77 14.97 10.75
CA GLN A 222 19.20 15.28 10.79
C GLN A 222 19.95 14.55 11.92
N LYS A 223 19.26 14.25 13.02
CA LYS A 223 19.84 13.59 14.19
C LYS A 223 19.71 12.08 14.16
N ILE A 224 18.99 11.52 13.19
CA ILE A 224 18.88 10.07 13.02
C ILE A 224 20.28 9.52 12.71
N TYR A 225 20.64 8.42 13.38
CA TYR A 225 21.92 7.74 13.25
C TYR A 225 21.77 6.25 12.94
N SER A 226 20.56 5.70 13.04
CA SER A 226 20.28 4.29 12.76
C SER A 226 20.54 3.95 11.29
N PRO A 227 21.19 2.82 10.99
CA PRO A 227 21.38 2.36 9.62
C PRO A 227 20.06 1.89 9.01
N ASN A 228 20.06 1.71 7.69
CA ASN A 228 18.92 1.26 6.88
C ASN A 228 17.70 2.19 6.95
N VAL A 229 17.93 3.48 7.21
CA VAL A 229 16.90 4.51 7.23
C VAL A 229 17.01 5.39 5.99
N ILE A 230 15.92 5.51 5.24
CA ILE A 230 15.74 6.58 4.26
C ILE A 230 14.74 7.59 4.80
N ALA A 231 15.09 8.88 4.79
CA ALA A 231 14.23 9.92 5.34
C ALA A 231 13.94 11.02 4.31
N LEU A 232 12.69 11.48 4.30
CA LEU A 232 12.15 12.47 3.39
C LEU A 232 11.46 13.58 4.20
N GLY A 233 11.62 14.81 3.75
CA GLY A 233 10.97 15.98 4.32
C GLY A 233 10.38 16.84 3.21
N SER A 234 9.12 17.22 3.36
CA SER A 234 8.39 18.10 2.42
C SER A 234 9.04 19.48 2.16
N SER A 235 9.93 19.94 3.04
CA SER A 235 10.60 21.25 2.99
C SER A 235 12.02 21.18 3.57
N MET A 236 12.91 22.03 3.07
CA MET A 236 14.26 22.21 3.61
C MET A 236 14.25 23.15 4.84
N ILE A 237 15.33 23.13 5.62
CA ILE A 237 15.51 24.08 6.73
C ILE A 237 15.46 25.51 6.20
N GLY A 238 14.68 26.37 6.87
CA GLY A 238 14.40 27.74 6.43
C GLY A 238 13.31 27.88 5.36
N GLU A 239 12.67 26.79 4.92
CA GLU A 239 11.52 26.82 4.00
C GLU A 239 10.22 26.34 4.70
N ASP A 240 9.10 26.94 4.32
CA ASP A 240 7.76 26.48 4.72
C ASP A 240 7.28 25.33 3.83
N SER A 241 6.49 24.41 4.38
CA SER A 241 5.63 23.53 3.58
C SER A 241 4.28 24.20 3.37
N LEU A 242 3.68 24.04 2.19
CA LEU A 242 2.50 24.79 1.79
C LEU A 242 1.29 23.87 1.57
N SER A 243 0.12 24.41 1.91
CA SER A 243 -1.16 23.78 1.63
C SER A 243 -1.58 23.89 0.16
N HIS A 244 -2.55 23.07 -0.25
CA HIS A 244 -3.13 23.04 -1.58
C HIS A 244 -4.66 22.84 -1.50
N HIS A 245 -5.37 23.13 -2.61
CA HIS A 245 -6.83 22.97 -2.76
C HIS A 245 -7.64 23.61 -1.63
N LEU A 246 -7.79 24.94 -1.70
CA LEU A 246 -8.75 25.66 -0.86
C LEU A 246 -10.17 25.30 -1.27
N ASP A 247 -10.99 24.86 -0.33
CA ASP A 247 -12.43 24.71 -0.53
C ASP A 247 -13.16 25.90 0.10
N SER A 248 -13.86 26.68 -0.72
CA SER A 248 -14.58 27.88 -0.26
C SER A 248 -15.80 27.55 0.61
N THR A 249 -16.35 26.34 0.50
CA THR A 249 -17.48 25.87 1.31
C THR A 249 -17.02 25.48 2.71
N LEU A 250 -15.87 24.80 2.81
CA LEU A 250 -15.25 24.44 4.09
C LEU A 250 -14.46 25.59 4.73
N GLY A 251 -14.03 26.56 3.92
CA GLY A 251 -13.23 27.72 4.33
C GLY A 251 -11.79 27.36 4.71
N VAL A 252 -11.30 26.19 4.30
CA VAL A 252 -9.98 25.65 4.68
C VAL A 252 -9.32 24.94 3.50
N TYR A 253 -8.00 24.76 3.59
CA TYR A 253 -7.27 23.92 2.65
C TYR A 253 -7.50 22.44 2.97
N MET A 254 -7.62 21.63 1.91
CA MET A 254 -8.01 20.22 2.03
C MET A 254 -6.85 19.24 2.07
N ILE A 255 -5.67 19.61 1.58
CA ILE A 255 -4.50 18.74 1.50
C ILE A 255 -3.22 19.58 1.47
N ASP A 256 -2.06 19.04 1.86
CA ASP A 256 -0.78 19.69 1.64
C ASP A 256 -0.17 19.39 0.27
N ARG A 257 0.67 20.30 -0.25
CA ARG A 257 1.24 20.21 -1.60
C ARG A 257 2.05 18.94 -1.79
N TYR A 258 2.98 18.68 -0.87
CA TYR A 258 3.81 17.50 -0.95
C TYR A 258 2.95 16.23 -1.00
N THR A 259 2.03 16.09 -0.04
CA THR A 259 1.13 14.94 0.01
C THR A 259 0.28 14.81 -1.26
N TYR A 260 -0.27 15.89 -1.80
CA TYR A 260 -1.02 15.84 -3.07
C TYR A 260 -0.22 15.21 -4.23
N TYR A 261 1.04 15.61 -4.41
CA TYR A 261 1.87 15.08 -5.49
C TYR A 261 2.40 13.67 -5.19
N ALA A 262 2.70 13.36 -3.92
CA ALA A 262 3.05 12.01 -3.48
C ALA A 262 1.89 11.02 -3.74
N LEU A 263 0.65 11.40 -3.42
CA LEU A 263 -0.53 10.60 -3.74
C LEU A 263 -0.73 10.42 -5.24
N GLY A 264 -0.52 11.47 -6.04
CA GLY A 264 -0.60 11.35 -7.50
C GLY A 264 0.38 10.31 -8.05
N PHE A 265 1.56 10.17 -7.45
CA PHE A 265 2.50 9.09 -7.76
C PHE A 265 1.96 7.73 -7.29
N LEU A 266 1.60 7.61 -6.01
CA LEU A 266 1.15 6.35 -5.38
C LEU A 266 -0.12 5.78 -6.03
N GLN A 267 -1.02 6.63 -6.53
CA GLN A 267 -2.21 6.21 -7.28
C GLN A 267 -1.84 5.44 -8.57
N SER A 268 -0.70 5.74 -9.18
CA SER A 268 -0.18 5.03 -10.35
C SER A 268 0.56 3.72 -10.02
N VAL A 269 0.78 3.45 -8.74
CA VAL A 269 1.38 2.20 -8.25
C VAL A 269 0.27 1.15 -8.08
N TRP A 270 0.58 -0.06 -8.53
CA TRP A 270 -0.26 -1.25 -8.44
C TRP A 270 0.59 -2.40 -7.86
N PRO A 271 -0.03 -3.48 -7.36
CA PRO A 271 0.71 -4.67 -6.97
C PRO A 271 1.64 -5.15 -8.10
N ASN A 272 2.88 -5.51 -7.79
CA ASN A 272 3.94 -5.84 -8.76
C ASN A 272 4.41 -4.69 -9.67
N SER A 273 4.17 -3.44 -9.31
CA SER A 273 4.70 -2.30 -10.05
C SER A 273 6.23 -2.24 -9.97
N ASN A 274 6.87 -1.89 -11.08
CA ASN A 274 8.32 -1.69 -11.18
C ASN A 274 8.75 -0.24 -10.92
N ARG A 275 7.88 0.56 -10.30
CA ARG A 275 8.17 1.96 -9.92
C ARG A 275 9.23 2.00 -8.84
N THR A 276 10.22 2.85 -9.03
CA THR A 276 11.39 2.90 -8.14
C THR A 276 11.19 3.92 -7.03
N LEU A 277 11.94 3.72 -5.94
CA LEU A 277 12.02 4.68 -4.85
C LEU A 277 12.54 6.03 -5.34
N ALA A 278 13.54 6.05 -6.24
CA ALA A 278 14.04 7.30 -6.83
C ALA A 278 12.96 8.12 -7.57
N GLU A 279 12.03 7.46 -8.28
CA GLU A 279 10.91 8.16 -8.90
C GLU A 279 9.97 8.77 -7.86
N PHE A 280 9.71 8.05 -6.76
CA PHE A 280 8.90 8.56 -5.65
C PHE A 280 9.57 9.76 -4.96
N LEU A 281 10.87 9.70 -4.72
CA LEU A 281 11.66 10.81 -4.15
C LEU A 281 11.56 12.09 -5.00
N ALA A 282 11.37 11.93 -6.31
CA ALA A 282 11.25 13.03 -7.27
C ALA A 282 9.78 13.45 -7.56
N CYS A 283 8.78 12.89 -6.87
CA CYS A 283 7.36 13.12 -7.20
C CYS A 283 6.93 14.59 -7.06
N CYS A 284 7.60 15.35 -6.19
CA CYS A 284 7.29 16.75 -5.93
C CYS A 284 8.50 17.67 -6.12
N PRO A 285 8.85 18.04 -7.37
CA PRO A 285 9.88 19.04 -7.63
C PRO A 285 9.49 20.42 -7.05
N LYS A 286 10.49 21.27 -6.80
CA LYS A 286 10.30 22.61 -6.22
C LYS A 286 9.26 23.48 -6.95
N SER A 287 9.14 23.34 -8.27
CA SER A 287 8.14 24.08 -9.07
C SER A 287 6.70 23.70 -8.73
N LYS A 288 6.46 22.49 -8.23
CA LYS A 288 5.15 21.96 -7.85
C LYS A 288 4.88 22.16 -6.35
N CYS A 289 5.84 21.73 -5.52
CA CYS A 289 5.76 21.83 -4.07
C CYS A 289 5.83 23.27 -3.57
N LEU A 290 6.52 24.17 -4.30
CA LEU A 290 6.90 25.52 -3.87
C LEU A 290 7.84 25.55 -2.65
N SER A 291 8.09 24.39 -2.03
CA SER A 291 9.18 24.06 -1.13
C SER A 291 10.12 23.04 -1.80
N THR A 292 11.31 22.89 -1.25
CA THR A 292 12.30 21.90 -1.68
C THR A 292 12.13 20.64 -0.86
N VAL A 293 11.79 19.51 -1.48
CA VAL A 293 11.77 18.21 -0.80
C VAL A 293 13.21 17.82 -0.46
N GLY A 294 13.49 17.65 0.83
CA GLY A 294 14.77 17.17 1.32
C GLY A 294 14.77 15.66 1.47
N VAL A 295 15.82 14.99 1.02
CA VAL A 295 15.97 13.54 1.15
C VAL A 295 17.33 13.24 1.78
N ARG A 296 17.35 12.31 2.73
CA ARG A 296 18.55 11.80 3.38
C ARG A 296 18.72 10.32 3.08
N THR A 297 19.82 9.98 2.42
CA THR A 297 20.13 8.62 1.95
C THR A 297 21.46 8.06 2.47
N ASP A 298 22.25 8.83 3.23
CA ASP A 298 23.56 8.39 3.76
C ASP A 298 23.45 7.19 4.71
N LEU A 299 22.30 7.01 5.35
CA LEU A 299 22.00 5.88 6.24
C LEU A 299 21.36 4.70 5.50
N PHE A 300 21.04 4.84 4.21
CA PHE A 300 20.37 3.82 3.42
C PHE A 300 21.37 3.18 2.44
N ASN A 301 21.71 1.92 2.69
CA ASN A 301 22.82 1.24 2.00
C ASN A 301 22.49 0.81 0.55
N LYS A 302 21.24 0.96 0.10
CA LYS A 302 20.80 0.58 -1.24
C LYS A 302 20.65 1.81 -2.15
N ASP A 303 20.86 1.62 -3.45
CA ASP A 303 20.59 2.65 -4.46
C ASP A 303 19.07 2.82 -4.65
N PRO A 304 18.49 4.00 -4.35
CA PRO A 304 17.05 4.24 -4.52
C PRO A 304 16.55 4.02 -5.96
N SER A 305 17.43 4.06 -6.95
CA SER A 305 17.09 3.80 -8.36
C SER A 305 16.82 2.32 -8.64
N LYS A 306 17.25 1.43 -7.76
CA LYS A 306 17.10 -0.03 -7.86
C LYS A 306 16.09 -0.60 -6.87
N VAL A 307 15.75 0.15 -5.83
CA VAL A 307 14.75 -0.22 -4.82
C VAL A 307 13.37 0.12 -5.36
N LEU A 308 12.41 -0.80 -5.21
CA LEU A 308 11.03 -0.55 -5.62
C LEU A 308 10.28 0.20 -4.53
N ILE A 309 9.31 1.03 -4.91
CA ILE A 309 8.45 1.69 -3.92
C ILE A 309 7.55 0.67 -3.18
N THR A 310 7.25 -0.45 -3.84
CA THR A 310 6.46 -1.55 -3.30
C THR A 310 7.15 -2.24 -2.12
N ASP A 311 8.48 -2.14 -2.00
CA ASP A 311 9.22 -2.64 -0.82
C ASP A 311 8.78 -1.99 0.50
N PHE A 312 8.13 -0.81 0.47
CA PHE A 312 7.61 -0.14 1.65
C PHE A 312 6.09 0.00 1.69
N PHE A 313 5.43 -0.03 0.52
CA PHE A 313 4.00 0.27 0.40
C PHE A 313 3.13 -0.95 0.08
N GLU A 314 3.68 -2.06 -0.41
CA GLU A 314 2.94 -3.27 -0.77
C GLU A 314 3.11 -4.37 0.27
N GLN A 315 2.06 -5.17 0.53
CA GLN A 315 2.18 -6.35 1.38
C GLN A 315 2.61 -7.56 0.55
N PHE A 316 3.68 -8.23 0.98
CA PHE A 316 4.13 -9.47 0.37
C PHE A 316 3.29 -10.65 0.87
N GLU A 317 2.53 -11.28 -0.01
CA GLU A 317 1.99 -12.61 0.28
C GLU A 317 3.06 -13.66 -0.04
N ASN A 318 3.68 -14.22 1.00
CA ASN A 318 4.55 -15.38 0.85
C ASN A 318 3.70 -16.60 0.48
N PHE A 319 3.58 -16.89 -0.82
CA PHE A 319 2.92 -18.09 -1.34
C PHE A 319 3.59 -19.43 -0.92
N ASN A 320 4.72 -19.40 -0.22
CA ASN A 320 5.58 -20.57 0.02
C ASN A 320 5.51 -21.20 1.42
N GLU A 321 4.76 -20.66 2.38
CA GLU A 321 4.57 -21.29 3.69
C GLU A 321 3.08 -21.39 4.06
N MET A 322 2.35 -22.23 3.32
CA MET A 322 1.02 -22.68 3.73
C MET A 322 0.97 -24.20 3.77
N THR A 323 0.51 -24.72 4.89
CA THR A 323 0.30 -26.15 5.11
C THR A 323 -0.75 -26.70 4.13
N GLU A 324 -0.73 -28.00 3.82
CA GLU A 324 -1.70 -28.58 2.86
C GLU A 324 -3.17 -28.37 3.28
N ASP A 325 -3.42 -28.19 4.58
CA ASP A 325 -4.74 -27.82 5.13
C ASP A 325 -5.13 -26.36 4.85
N GLU A 326 -4.16 -25.45 4.69
CA GLU A 326 -4.39 -24.03 4.29
C GLU A 326 -4.35 -23.83 2.76
N LYS A 327 -3.74 -24.76 2.01
CA LYS A 327 -3.83 -24.78 0.54
C LYS A 327 -5.22 -25.15 0.05
N SER A 328 -5.97 -25.91 0.84
CA SER A 328 -7.38 -26.23 0.59
C SER A 328 -8.31 -25.02 0.76
N SER A 329 -7.91 -24.03 1.60
CA SER A 329 -8.76 -22.87 1.92
C SER A 329 -8.45 -21.59 1.12
N LYS A 330 -7.34 -21.52 0.36
CA LYS A 330 -6.93 -20.29 -0.35
C LYS A 330 -6.69 -20.40 -1.86
N GLN A 331 -6.96 -21.54 -2.49
CA GLN A 331 -7.12 -21.56 -3.95
C GLN A 331 -8.54 -21.12 -4.31
N HIS A 332 -8.62 -19.92 -4.91
CA HIS A 332 -9.81 -19.15 -5.25
C HIS A 332 -10.46 -18.41 -4.07
N SER A 333 -10.11 -17.13 -3.87
CA SER A 333 -11.06 -16.18 -3.27
C SER A 333 -12.14 -15.81 -4.32
N THR A 334 -12.87 -16.85 -4.72
CA THR A 334 -14.28 -16.81 -5.12
C THR A 334 -15.12 -17.46 -4.01
N THR A 335 -14.59 -17.54 -2.79
CA THR A 335 -15.33 -18.05 -1.64
C THR A 335 -16.05 -16.91 -0.97
N VAL A 336 -17.36 -17.04 -0.98
CA VAL A 336 -18.37 -16.27 -0.27
C VAL A 336 -18.08 -16.42 1.23
N GLU A 337 -17.45 -15.43 1.85
CA GLU A 337 -17.18 -15.45 3.29
C GLU A 337 -18.45 -15.06 4.05
N GLU A 338 -19.23 -14.14 3.49
CA GLU A 338 -20.52 -13.70 3.99
C GLU A 338 -21.65 -13.99 2.98
N PRO A 339 -22.88 -14.31 3.41
CA PRO A 339 -24.01 -14.58 2.49
C PRO A 339 -24.27 -13.48 1.45
N MET A 340 -23.85 -12.23 1.74
CA MET A 340 -23.99 -11.06 0.87
C MET A 340 -22.88 -10.95 -0.18
N ASP A 341 -21.76 -11.65 -0.04
CA ASP A 341 -20.65 -11.62 -0.99
C ASP A 341 -21.07 -12.20 -2.35
N LEU A 342 -21.98 -13.18 -2.37
CA LEU A 342 -22.57 -13.68 -3.61
C LEU A 342 -23.28 -12.58 -4.40
N VAL A 343 -24.02 -11.73 -3.71
CA VAL A 343 -24.77 -10.63 -4.32
C VAL A 343 -23.80 -9.54 -4.76
N ARG A 344 -22.76 -9.28 -3.95
CA ARG A 344 -21.68 -8.34 -4.27
C ARG A 344 -20.93 -8.71 -5.55
N LEU A 345 -20.57 -9.99 -5.67
CA LEU A 345 -19.87 -10.54 -6.83
C LEU A 345 -20.76 -10.60 -8.08
N SER A 346 -22.08 -10.45 -7.92
CA SER A 346 -23.06 -10.48 -9.02
C SER A 346 -23.53 -9.08 -9.46
N LEU A 347 -22.86 -8.00 -9.02
CA LEU A 347 -23.13 -6.66 -9.54
C LEU A 347 -22.85 -6.60 -11.04
N ASP A 348 -23.76 -5.98 -11.77
CA ASP A 348 -23.82 -5.91 -13.22
C ASP A 348 -23.98 -7.27 -13.95
N GLU A 349 -24.26 -8.35 -13.23
CA GLU A 349 -24.55 -9.68 -13.76
C GLU A 349 -26.05 -10.00 -13.77
N ARG A 350 -26.46 -10.99 -14.59
CA ARG A 350 -27.85 -11.44 -14.64
C ARG A 350 -28.11 -12.48 -13.55
N ILE A 351 -28.97 -12.15 -12.58
CA ILE A 351 -29.25 -12.97 -11.41
C ILE A 351 -30.68 -13.52 -11.42
N PHE A 352 -30.90 -14.59 -10.67
CA PHE A 352 -32.22 -15.12 -10.37
C PHE A 352 -32.65 -14.71 -8.95
N VAL A 353 -33.87 -14.19 -8.81
CA VAL A 353 -34.44 -13.78 -7.52
C VAL A 353 -35.80 -14.44 -7.32
N LYS A 354 -35.95 -15.19 -6.23
CA LYS A 354 -37.25 -15.76 -5.82
C LYS A 354 -37.88 -14.87 -4.77
N LEU A 355 -39.11 -14.43 -5.03
CA LEU A 355 -39.90 -13.62 -4.11
C LEU A 355 -40.97 -14.46 -3.41
N ARG A 356 -41.51 -13.90 -2.32
CA ARG A 356 -42.76 -14.39 -1.71
C ARG A 356 -43.91 -14.34 -2.73
N SER A 357 -44.91 -15.21 -2.54
CA SER A 357 -46.09 -15.35 -3.40
C SER A 357 -45.84 -16.00 -4.78
N ASN A 358 -44.93 -16.99 -4.86
CA ASN A 358 -44.67 -17.77 -6.08
C ASN A 358 -44.25 -16.94 -7.31
N ARG A 359 -43.55 -15.83 -7.06
CA ARG A 359 -42.97 -14.97 -8.08
C ARG A 359 -41.47 -15.22 -8.20
N GLU A 360 -41.01 -15.34 -9.43
CA GLU A 360 -39.62 -15.59 -9.77
C GLU A 360 -39.16 -14.55 -10.79
N LEU A 361 -38.01 -13.93 -10.57
CA LEU A 361 -37.47 -12.85 -11.39
C LEU A 361 -36.10 -13.25 -11.93
N ARG A 362 -35.81 -12.81 -13.16
CA ARG A 362 -34.48 -12.86 -13.77
C ARG A 362 -34.15 -11.50 -14.36
N GLY A 363 -33.03 -10.92 -13.99
CA GLY A 363 -32.66 -9.58 -14.46
C GLY A 363 -31.24 -9.21 -14.07
N ARG A 364 -30.71 -8.14 -14.67
CA ARG A 364 -29.37 -7.64 -14.41
C ARG A 364 -29.34 -6.84 -13.10
N LEU A 365 -28.48 -7.19 -12.16
CA LEU A 365 -28.38 -6.50 -10.88
C LEU A 365 -27.58 -5.20 -11.01
N HIS A 366 -28.22 -4.05 -10.81
CA HIS A 366 -27.53 -2.75 -10.87
C HIS A 366 -27.13 -2.20 -9.51
N ALA A 367 -27.93 -2.46 -8.48
CA ALA A 367 -27.66 -2.00 -7.13
C ALA A 367 -28.39 -2.87 -6.10
N TYR A 368 -27.81 -2.99 -4.91
CA TYR A 368 -28.46 -3.56 -3.74
C TYR A 368 -27.98 -2.86 -2.46
N ASP A 369 -28.70 -3.06 -1.35
CA ASP A 369 -28.29 -2.64 0.00
C ASP A 369 -28.19 -3.83 0.97
N GLN A 370 -27.78 -3.56 2.21
CA GLN A 370 -27.68 -4.56 3.28
C GLN A 370 -29.01 -5.26 3.62
N HIS A 371 -30.15 -4.67 3.23
CA HIS A 371 -31.48 -5.22 3.47
C HIS A 371 -32.00 -6.01 2.25
N LEU A 372 -31.18 -6.20 1.20
CA LEU A 372 -31.55 -6.81 -0.07
C LEU A 372 -32.63 -6.03 -0.84
N ASN A 373 -32.73 -4.71 -0.65
CA ASN A 373 -33.46 -3.88 -1.60
C ASN A 373 -32.65 -3.83 -2.89
N MET A 374 -33.22 -4.27 -4.00
CA MET A 374 -32.51 -4.45 -5.27
C MET A 374 -33.10 -3.60 -6.38
N VAL A 375 -32.22 -3.16 -7.28
CA VAL A 375 -32.59 -2.55 -8.55
C VAL A 375 -32.14 -3.49 -9.66
N LEU A 376 -33.10 -4.07 -10.39
CA LEU A 376 -32.83 -4.94 -11.53
C LEU A 376 -33.19 -4.24 -12.85
N GLY A 377 -32.33 -4.39 -13.85
CA GLY A 377 -32.59 -4.05 -15.26
C GLY A 377 -32.96 -5.28 -16.09
N ASP A 378 -33.64 -5.07 -17.22
CA ASP A 378 -33.98 -6.10 -18.21
C ASP A 378 -34.62 -7.36 -17.60
N VAL A 379 -35.67 -7.13 -16.80
CA VAL A 379 -36.27 -8.11 -15.91
C VAL A 379 -37.35 -8.92 -16.60
N GLU A 380 -37.28 -10.25 -16.45
CA GLU A 380 -38.34 -11.21 -16.76
C GLU A 380 -38.92 -11.75 -15.44
N GLU A 381 -40.23 -11.61 -15.26
CA GLU A 381 -40.99 -12.11 -14.11
C GLU A 381 -41.88 -13.28 -14.50
N ILE A 382 -41.86 -14.35 -13.70
CA ILE A 382 -42.75 -15.50 -13.80
C ILE A 382 -43.55 -15.62 -12.50
N GLU A 383 -44.88 -15.53 -12.59
CA GLU A 383 -45.82 -15.71 -11.48
C GLU A 383 -46.56 -17.05 -11.67
N THR A 384 -46.52 -17.93 -10.66
CA THR A 384 -47.26 -19.21 -10.69
C THR A 384 -48.51 -19.12 -9.81
N ILE A 385 -49.68 -19.19 -10.43
CA ILE A 385 -50.99 -19.20 -9.78
C ILE A 385 -51.43 -20.66 -9.62
N VAL A 386 -51.78 -21.04 -8.40
CA VAL A 386 -52.33 -22.38 -8.10
C VAL A 386 -53.82 -22.22 -7.89
N GLU A 387 -54.61 -22.86 -8.75
CA GLU A 387 -56.07 -22.94 -8.65
C GLU A 387 -56.45 -24.39 -8.35
N ILE A 388 -57.42 -24.60 -7.46
CA ILE A 388 -57.92 -25.95 -7.17
C ILE A 388 -59.16 -26.15 -8.03
N ASP A 389 -59.18 -27.22 -8.81
CA ASP A 389 -60.34 -27.59 -9.61
C ASP A 389 -61.44 -28.11 -8.67
N ASP A 390 -62.56 -27.39 -8.60
CA ASP A 390 -63.67 -27.65 -7.68
C ASP A 390 -64.36 -29.01 -7.93
N GLU A 391 -64.19 -29.64 -9.10
CA GLU A 391 -64.78 -30.93 -9.45
C GLU A 391 -63.85 -32.11 -9.19
N THR A 392 -62.56 -31.96 -9.47
CA THR A 392 -61.57 -33.05 -9.36
C THR A 392 -60.74 -32.98 -8.09
N TYR A 393 -60.77 -31.86 -7.36
CA TYR A 393 -59.92 -31.55 -6.20
C TYR A 393 -58.40 -31.60 -6.52
N GLU A 394 -58.02 -31.53 -7.80
CA GLU A 394 -56.62 -31.47 -8.23
C GLU A 394 -56.12 -30.02 -8.31
N GLU A 395 -54.83 -29.82 -8.01
CA GLU A 395 -54.17 -28.51 -8.11
C GLU A 395 -53.71 -28.25 -9.55
N VAL A 396 -54.24 -27.20 -10.17
CA VAL A 396 -53.85 -26.72 -11.50
C VAL A 396 -52.88 -25.54 -11.37
N TYR A 397 -51.72 -25.65 -12.03
CA TYR A 397 -50.65 -24.65 -11.97
C TYR A 397 -50.60 -23.82 -13.26
N THR A 398 -50.97 -22.54 -13.20
CA THR A 398 -50.88 -21.61 -14.33
C THR A 398 -49.70 -20.65 -14.17
N LYS A 399 -48.83 -20.53 -15.18
CA LYS A 399 -47.69 -19.60 -15.17
C LYS A 399 -47.95 -18.37 -16.04
N ASN A 400 -47.79 -17.18 -15.49
CA ASN A 400 -47.87 -15.90 -16.21
C ASN A 400 -46.47 -15.27 -16.28
N THR A 401 -46.09 -14.71 -17.44
CA THR A 401 -44.75 -14.10 -17.65
C THR A 401 -44.88 -12.63 -18.05
N ARG A 402 -44.10 -11.75 -17.42
CA ARG A 402 -44.06 -10.31 -17.67
C ARG A 402 -42.62 -9.81 -17.82
N THR A 403 -42.41 -8.70 -18.50
CA THR A 403 -41.08 -8.09 -18.65
C THR A 403 -41.09 -6.62 -18.24
N PHE A 404 -40.00 -6.16 -17.64
CA PHE A 404 -39.82 -4.79 -17.17
C PHE A 404 -38.42 -4.29 -17.52
N PRO A 405 -38.26 -3.09 -18.11
CA PRO A 405 -36.94 -2.52 -18.37
C PRO A 405 -36.13 -2.28 -17.09
N MET A 406 -36.80 -1.85 -16.02
CA MET A 406 -36.23 -1.63 -14.69
C MET A 406 -37.27 -1.96 -13.63
N LEU A 407 -36.87 -2.66 -12.58
CA LEU A 407 -37.74 -3.05 -11.47
C LEU A 407 -37.01 -2.87 -10.13
N PHE A 408 -37.63 -2.11 -9.23
CA PHE A 408 -37.18 -2.03 -7.84
C PHE A 408 -37.87 -3.12 -7.01
N ILE A 409 -37.08 -3.85 -6.24
CA ILE A 409 -37.50 -4.96 -5.39
C ILE A 409 -37.19 -4.59 -3.95
N ARG A 410 -38.18 -4.73 -3.08
CA ARG A 410 -38.01 -4.55 -1.64
C ARG A 410 -37.50 -5.83 -1.00
N GLY A 411 -36.44 -5.74 -0.20
CA GLY A 411 -35.75 -6.88 0.37
C GLY A 411 -36.57 -7.76 1.32
N ASP A 412 -37.58 -7.18 1.99
CA ASP A 412 -38.53 -7.92 2.85
C ASP A 412 -39.27 -9.06 2.10
N GLY A 413 -39.37 -8.96 0.77
CA GLY A 413 -40.03 -9.94 -0.10
C GLY A 413 -39.10 -10.99 -0.70
N VAL A 414 -37.78 -10.87 -0.55
CA VAL A 414 -36.78 -11.75 -1.15
C VAL A 414 -36.63 -13.02 -0.32
N ILE A 415 -36.71 -14.18 -0.98
CA ILE A 415 -36.50 -15.50 -0.37
C ILE A 415 -35.13 -16.06 -0.72
N LEU A 416 -34.75 -15.93 -2.00
CA LEU A 416 -33.51 -16.49 -2.52
C LEU A 416 -32.96 -15.57 -3.61
N VAL A 417 -31.64 -15.43 -3.64
CA VAL A 417 -30.88 -14.82 -4.72
C VAL A 417 -29.86 -15.83 -5.19
N SER A 418 -29.77 -16.07 -6.49
CA SER A 418 -28.82 -16.99 -7.09
C SER A 418 -28.00 -16.28 -8.18
N PRO A 419 -26.67 -16.49 -8.20
CA PRO A 419 -25.79 -15.97 -9.25
C PRO A 419 -26.11 -16.59 -10.63
N PRO A 420 -25.52 -16.06 -11.72
CA PRO A 420 -25.74 -16.56 -13.08
C PRO A 420 -25.41 -18.05 -13.17
N THR A 421 -26.30 -18.83 -13.77
CA THR A 421 -26.01 -20.24 -14.08
C THR A 421 -25.35 -20.35 -15.46
N GLU A 422 -24.42 -21.30 -15.67
CA GLU A 422 -23.71 -21.52 -16.95
C GLU A 422 -24.64 -21.70 -18.18
N THR A 423 -25.93 -21.93 -17.95
CA THR A 423 -26.96 -21.99 -18.98
C THR A 423 -27.38 -20.63 -19.54
N ASP A 424 -27.09 -19.51 -18.86
CA ASP A 424 -27.52 -18.16 -19.26
C ASP A 424 -26.51 -17.45 -20.19
N THR A 425 -25.23 -17.84 -20.20
CA THR A 425 -24.19 -17.27 -21.08
C THR A 425 -24.26 -17.79 -22.53
N LYS A 426 -25.07 -18.81 -22.82
CA LYS A 426 -25.16 -19.42 -24.16
C LYS A 426 -26.33 -18.93 -25.02
N ILE A 427 -27.23 -18.09 -24.50
CA ILE A 427 -28.47 -17.77 -25.22
C ILE A 427 -28.38 -16.46 -26.03
N TYR A 428 -27.41 -15.58 -25.74
CA TYR A 428 -27.22 -14.35 -26.52
C TYR A 428 -25.73 -13.98 -26.66
N PRO A 429 -25.04 -14.35 -27.76
CA PRO A 429 -23.84 -13.64 -28.17
C PRO A 429 -24.22 -12.24 -28.69
N GLU A 430 -23.31 -11.28 -28.51
CA GLU A 430 -23.40 -9.85 -28.83
C GLU A 430 -24.32 -9.41 -29.99
#